data_AF-A0A926JIR7-F1
#
_entry.id   AF-A0A926JIR7-F1
#
_cell.length_a   1.000
_cell.length_b   1.000
_cell.length_c   1.000
_cell.angle_alpha   90.00
_cell.angle_beta   90.00
_cell.angle_gamma   90.00
#
_symmetry.space_group_name_H-M   'P 1'
#
loop_
_entity.id
_entity.type
_entity.pdbx_description
1 polymer ?
#
loop_
_entity_poly.entity_id
_entity_poly.type
_entity_poly.pdbx_seq_one_letter_code
_entity_poly.pdbx_strand_id
1 'polypeptide(L)'
;MASSGMPGRQPYPGASFFMNGTRPAIGKRSRVFTAMGERLVAVGCGQFQEETPGPVLTPAHVESYEEYLRQLGVTGLPSKWPPGRTSWDRLRVRKV
;
A
#
# COMPACT_ATOMS: atom_id res chain seq x y z
N MET A 1 22.68 -11.50 2.31
CA MET A 1 21.55 -11.80 3.21
C MET A 1 20.26 -11.64 2.42
N ALA A 2 19.67 -12.74 1.94
CA ALA A 2 18.44 -12.72 1.15
C ALA A 2 17.24 -12.68 2.09
N SER A 3 16.56 -11.55 2.18
CA SER A 3 15.38 -11.43 3.03
C SER A 3 14.20 -12.16 2.38
N SER A 4 13.88 -13.32 2.96
CA SER A 4 12.78 -14.22 2.62
C SER A 4 11.45 -13.49 2.48
N GLY A 5 10.98 -13.34 1.24
CA GLY A 5 9.56 -13.19 0.99
C GLY A 5 8.88 -14.50 1.39
N MET A 6 8.01 -14.50 2.41
CA MET A 6 7.19 -15.67 2.68
C MET A 6 6.39 -16.03 1.41
N PRO A 7 6.23 -17.32 1.07
CA PRO A 7 5.46 -17.74 -0.09
C PRO A 7 4.08 -17.06 -0.09
N GLY A 8 3.73 -16.40 -1.19
CA GLY A 8 2.43 -15.75 -1.37
C GLY A 8 2.32 -14.29 -0.95
N ARG A 9 3.37 -13.63 -0.43
CA ARG A 9 3.33 -12.17 -0.16
C ARG A 9 4.13 -11.35 -1.15
N GLN A 10 3.58 -10.18 -1.51
CA GLN A 10 4.23 -9.24 -2.40
C GLN A 10 5.41 -8.59 -1.68
N PRO A 11 6.65 -8.72 -2.20
CA PRO A 11 7.78 -8.01 -1.64
C PRO A 11 7.58 -6.50 -1.77
N TYR A 12 8.08 -5.73 -0.80
CA TYR A 12 8.03 -4.28 -0.85
C TYR A 12 8.75 -3.77 -2.11
N PRO A 13 8.05 -3.09 -3.05
CA PRO A 13 8.63 -2.67 -4.32
C PRO A 13 9.51 -1.40 -4.22
N GLY A 14 9.63 -0.82 -3.02
CA GLY A 14 10.38 0.42 -2.79
C GLY A 14 9.50 1.68 -2.84
N ALA A 15 9.90 2.74 -2.11
CA ALA A 15 9.13 3.99 -2.04
C ALA A 15 8.97 4.66 -3.41
N SER A 16 10.02 4.60 -4.25
CA SER A 16 10.00 5.14 -5.62
C SER A 16 8.96 4.48 -6.52
N PHE A 17 8.48 3.27 -6.19
CA PHE A 17 7.39 2.64 -6.94
C PHE A 17 6.05 3.39 -6.75
N PHE A 18 5.86 3.98 -5.57
CA PHE A 18 4.65 4.68 -5.12
C PHE A 18 4.71 6.19 -5.39
N MET A 19 5.86 6.70 -5.82
CA MET A 19 6.14 8.11 -5.99
C MET A 19 6.44 8.44 -7.46
N ASN A 20 6.05 9.64 -7.89
CA ASN A 20 6.47 10.29 -9.11
C ASN A 20 7.16 11.61 -8.70
N GLY A 21 8.49 11.55 -8.53
CA GLY A 21 9.25 12.62 -7.88
C GLY A 21 8.81 12.78 -6.41
N THR A 22 8.36 13.98 -6.05
CA THR A 22 7.91 14.32 -4.68
C THR A 22 6.41 14.09 -4.45
N ARG A 23 5.67 13.58 -5.44
CA ARG A 23 4.21 13.36 -5.36
C ARG A 23 3.87 11.87 -5.46
N PRO A 24 2.69 11.42 -4.98
CA PRO A 24 2.23 10.07 -5.26
C PRO A 24 2.15 9.81 -6.77
N ALA A 25 2.44 8.59 -7.20
CA ALA A 25 2.40 8.17 -8.60
C ALA A 25 0.96 7.99 -9.13
N ILE A 26 0.06 8.95 -8.88
CA ILE A 26 -1.35 8.89 -9.29
C ILE A 26 -1.45 8.66 -10.80
N GLY A 27 -2.35 7.76 -11.20
CA GLY A 27 -2.51 7.34 -12.59
C GLY A 27 -1.58 6.20 -13.01
N LYS A 28 -0.56 5.84 -12.22
CA LYS A 28 0.27 4.67 -12.49
C LYS A 28 -0.57 3.40 -12.39
N ARG A 29 -0.40 2.50 -13.36
CA ARG A 29 -1.09 1.20 -13.42
C ARG A 29 -0.17 0.06 -12.96
N SER A 30 -0.64 -0.75 -12.03
CA SER A 30 -0.02 -2.01 -11.60
C SER A 30 -1.01 -2.87 -10.80
N ARG A 31 -0.93 -4.19 -10.95
CA ARG A 31 -1.71 -5.15 -10.14
C ARG A 31 -1.39 -5.06 -8.64
N VAL A 32 -0.23 -4.52 -8.29
CA VAL A 32 0.18 -4.26 -6.90
C VAL A 32 -0.80 -3.29 -6.23
N PHE A 33 -1.36 -2.31 -6.96
CA PHE A 33 -2.33 -1.38 -6.40
C PHE A 33 -3.66 -2.04 -6.07
N THR A 34 -4.16 -2.93 -6.94
CA THR A 34 -5.33 -3.78 -6.64
C THR A 34 -5.09 -4.59 -5.37
N ALA A 35 -3.99 -5.34 -5.30
CA ALA A 35 -3.69 -6.18 -4.14
C ALA A 35 -3.51 -5.38 -2.84
N MET A 36 -2.91 -4.19 -2.94
CA MET A 36 -2.78 -3.25 -1.82
C MET A 36 -4.15 -2.75 -1.38
N GLY A 37 -4.98 -2.29 -2.31
CA GLY A 37 -6.32 -1.78 -2.06
C GLY A 37 -7.22 -2.82 -1.40
N GLU A 38 -7.28 -4.03 -1.95
CA GLU A 38 -8.06 -5.14 -1.38
C GLU A 38 -7.65 -5.41 0.07
N ARG A 39 -6.36 -5.32 0.36
CA ARG A 39 -5.87 -5.54 1.72
C ARG A 39 -6.20 -4.38 2.65
N LEU A 40 -6.20 -3.15 2.17
CA LEU A 40 -6.66 -1.97 2.90
C LEU A 40 -8.16 -2.07 3.24
N VAL A 41 -8.98 -2.52 2.30
CA VAL A 41 -10.40 -2.84 2.55
C VAL A 41 -10.53 -3.91 3.63
N ALA A 42 -9.75 -5.00 3.52
CA ALA A 42 -9.80 -6.11 4.48
C ALA A 42 -9.35 -5.74 5.92
N VAL A 43 -8.58 -4.68 6.10
CA VAL A 43 -8.21 -4.15 7.44
C VAL A 43 -9.10 -2.99 7.90
N GLY A 44 -10.16 -2.68 7.13
CA GLY A 44 -11.13 -1.63 7.46
C GLY A 44 -10.66 -0.20 7.15
N CYS A 45 -9.60 -0.04 6.34
CA CYS A 45 -9.05 1.27 5.96
C CYS A 45 -9.36 1.66 4.51
N GLY A 46 -10.10 0.84 3.76
CA GLY A 46 -10.41 1.10 2.35
C GLY A 46 -11.45 2.20 2.17
N GLN A 47 -11.08 3.26 1.45
CA GLN A 47 -11.91 4.41 1.08
C GLN A 47 -12.34 4.34 -0.40
N PHE A 48 -12.71 3.15 -0.87
CA PHE A 48 -13.08 2.93 -2.26
C PHE A 48 -14.60 2.98 -2.42
N GLN A 49 -15.09 3.67 -3.46
CA GLN A 49 -16.52 3.70 -3.78
C GLN A 49 -17.00 2.37 -4.36
N GLU A 50 -16.10 1.67 -5.06
CA GLU A 50 -16.36 0.36 -5.64
C GLU A 50 -15.95 -0.75 -4.68
N GLU A 51 -16.61 -1.91 -4.78
CA GLU A 51 -16.33 -3.09 -3.95
C GLU A 51 -14.90 -3.61 -4.13
N THR A 52 -14.31 -3.48 -5.33
CA THR A 52 -12.96 -3.95 -5.63
C THR A 52 -12.07 -2.82 -6.15
N PRO A 53 -10.90 -2.57 -5.53
CA PRO A 53 -9.95 -1.56 -5.98
C PRO A 53 -9.31 -1.89 -7.34
N GLY A 54 -9.35 -0.92 -8.26
CA GLY A 54 -8.73 -1.06 -9.58
C GLY A 54 -7.19 -1.05 -9.57
N PRO A 55 -6.54 -1.43 -10.69
CA PRO A 55 -5.08 -1.50 -10.79
C PRO A 55 -4.40 -0.14 -10.98
N VAL A 56 -5.14 0.97 -10.87
CA VAL A 56 -4.60 2.32 -11.07
C VAL A 56 -4.48 2.99 -9.71
N LEU A 57 -3.32 3.57 -9.42
CA LEU A 57 -3.15 4.34 -8.19
C LEU A 57 -4.01 5.61 -8.26
N THR A 58 -4.92 5.75 -7.31
CA THR A 58 -5.86 6.89 -7.19
C THR A 58 -5.70 7.57 -5.82
N PRO A 59 -6.27 8.77 -5.62
CA PRO A 59 -6.29 9.42 -4.31
C PRO A 59 -6.86 8.52 -3.20
N ALA A 60 -7.92 7.77 -3.49
CA ALA A 60 -8.50 6.79 -2.57
C ALA A 60 -7.47 5.76 -2.04
N HIS A 61 -6.55 5.29 -2.88
CA HIS A 61 -5.48 4.40 -2.44
C HIS A 61 -4.53 5.09 -1.45
N VAL A 62 -4.21 6.37 -1.70
CA VAL A 62 -3.32 7.16 -0.84
C VAL A 62 -3.98 7.38 0.51
N GLU A 63 -5.21 7.90 0.51
CA GLU A 63 -5.99 8.17 1.73
C GLU A 63 -6.20 6.91 2.57
N SER A 64 -6.57 5.80 1.92
CA SER A 64 -6.73 4.50 2.57
C SER A 64 -5.44 4.04 3.25
N TYR A 65 -4.30 4.22 2.58
CA TYR A 65 -3.01 3.80 3.12
C TYR A 65 -2.55 4.71 4.27
N GLU A 66 -2.79 6.02 4.18
CA GLU A 66 -2.53 6.95 5.28
C GLU A 66 -3.36 6.63 6.52
N GLU A 67 -4.63 6.25 6.34
CA GLU A 67 -5.47 5.81 7.47
C GLU A 67 -4.92 4.53 8.10
N TYR A 68 -4.50 3.57 7.27
CA TYR A 68 -3.81 2.37 7.75
C TYR A 68 -2.53 2.70 8.52
N LEU A 69 -1.73 3.67 8.06
CA LEU A 69 -0.55 4.14 8.78
C LEU A 69 -0.91 4.74 10.14
N ARG A 70 -2.01 5.47 10.26
CA ARG A 70 -2.52 5.98 11.55
C ARG A 70 -2.99 4.84 12.45
N GLN A 71 -3.72 3.87 11.91
CA GLN A 71 -4.18 2.68 12.65
C GLN A 71 -3.01 1.86 13.19
N LEU A 72 -1.89 1.77 12.46
CA LEU A 72 -0.70 1.06 12.91
C LEU A 72 -0.10 1.65 14.20
N GLY A 73 -0.33 2.94 14.49
CA GLY A 73 -0.06 3.56 15.80
C GLY A 73 1.38 3.44 16.32
N VAL A 74 2.34 3.06 15.48
CA VAL A 74 3.71 2.81 15.91
C VAL A 74 4.44 4.15 16.00
N THR A 75 4.96 4.46 17.18
CA THR A 75 5.79 5.65 17.41
C THR A 75 6.94 5.66 16.41
N GLY A 76 6.99 6.68 15.54
CA GLY A 76 8.08 6.88 14.58
C GLY A 76 7.84 6.39 13.14
N LEU A 77 6.66 5.86 12.79
CA LEU A 77 6.31 5.67 11.38
C LEU A 77 5.72 6.97 10.80
N PRO A 78 6.05 7.34 9.55
CA PRO A 78 5.33 8.40 8.88
C PRO A 78 3.85 7.99 8.79
N SER A 79 2.96 8.86 9.27
CA SER A 79 1.50 8.71 9.15
C SER A 79 0.96 9.17 7.79
N LYS A 80 1.87 9.46 6.86
CA LYS A 80 1.60 9.95 5.51
C LYS A 80 2.30 9.09 4.47
N TRP A 81 1.78 9.17 3.25
CA TRP A 81 2.36 8.56 2.05
C TRP A 81 3.84 8.94 1.86
N PRO A 82 4.70 8.06 1.32
CA PRO A 82 4.43 6.75 0.72
C PRO A 82 4.52 5.55 1.68
N PRO A 83 4.09 4.35 1.23
CA PRO A 83 4.35 3.09 1.92
C PRO A 83 5.84 2.90 2.25
N GLY A 84 6.12 2.54 3.50
CA GLY A 84 7.45 2.11 3.96
C GLY A 84 7.53 0.59 4.09
N ARG A 85 8.75 0.04 4.18
CA ARG A 85 8.96 -1.42 4.26
C ARG A 85 8.19 -2.06 5.44
N THR A 86 8.25 -1.44 6.61
CA THR A 86 7.59 -1.96 7.82
C THR A 86 6.07 -1.97 7.71
N SER A 87 5.45 -0.88 7.21
CA SER A 87 4.00 -0.82 7.06
C SER A 87 3.51 -1.77 5.96
N TRP A 88 4.29 -1.91 4.87
CA TRP A 88 4.02 -2.86 3.79
C TRP A 88 4.05 -4.32 4.26
N ASP A 89 5.10 -4.71 4.98
CA ASP A 89 5.26 -6.08 5.49
C ASP A 89 4.13 -6.44 6.46
N ARG A 90 3.66 -5.48 7.27
CA ARG A 90 2.49 -5.63 8.15
C ARG A 90 1.18 -5.71 7.39
N LEU A 91 1.06 -5.00 6.26
CA LEU A 91 -0.17 -5.02 5.47
C LEU A 91 -0.40 -6.43 4.91
N ARG A 92 0.68 -7.18 4.62
CA ARG A 92 0.63 -8.55 4.09
C ARG A 92 -0.10 -8.64 2.75
N VAL A 93 0.25 -7.74 1.83
CA VAL A 93 -0.26 -7.74 0.46
C VAL A 93 0.05 -9.08 -0.22
N ARG A 94 -0.94 -9.67 -0.90
CA ARG A 94 -0.76 -10.92 -1.64
C ARG A 94 0.15 -10.70 -2.85
N LYS A 95 0.95 -11.71 -3.20
CA LYS A 95 1.78 -11.68 -4.41
C LYS A 95 0.91 -11.69 -5.66
N VAL A 96 1.27 -10.90 -6.67
CA VAL A 96 0.55 -10.74 -7.95
C VAL A 96 1.47 -10.85 -9.15
#